data_AF-A0A4Q2ZYA6-F1
#
_entry.id   AF-A0A4Q2ZYA6-F1
#
_cell.length_a   1.000
_cell.length_b   1.000
_cell.length_c   1.000
_cell.angle_alpha   90.00
_cell.angle_beta   90.00
_cell.angle_gamma   90.00
#
_symmetry.space_group_name_H-M   'P 1'
#
loop_
_entity.id
_entity.type
_entity.pdbx_description
1 polymer ?
#
loop_
_entity_poly.entity_id
_entity_poly.type
_entity_poly.pdbx_seq_one_letter_code
_entity_poly.pdbx_strand_id
1 'polypeptide(L)'
;TRCIDACPTKAITAPHRVDARRCISYLTIEHKGPIPEEFREAIGDRLYGCDACLEVCPWNRFAKESREARFHARELVFAMKARDFLALDDEAFRTLFSKSPIKRIKRPRFLRNVCVVLGNTGAAEDLPALQQAAADPDPLIAEHADWAVKKIRGRLAEIPPAN
;
A
#
# COMPACT_ATOMS: atom_id res chain seq x y z
N THR A 1 -16.39 16.13 13.11
CA THR A 1 -15.04 15.54 13.29
C THR A 1 -14.84 14.21 12.57
N ARG A 2 -15.84 13.63 11.87
CA ARG A 2 -15.76 12.29 11.23
C ARG A 2 -14.41 11.97 10.56
N CYS A 3 -13.90 12.84 9.70
CA CYS A 3 -12.61 12.63 9.01
C CYS A 3 -11.39 12.64 9.95
N ILE A 4 -11.40 13.49 10.98
CA ILE A 4 -10.38 13.52 12.05
C ILE A 4 -10.41 12.20 12.82
N ASP A 5 -11.61 11.77 13.20
CA ASP A 5 -11.81 10.57 14.01
C ASP A 5 -11.41 9.30 13.23
N ALA A 6 -11.77 9.22 11.95
CA ALA A 6 -11.52 8.07 11.08
C ALA A 6 -10.08 7.99 10.52
N CYS A 7 -9.28 9.06 10.59
CA CYS A 7 -7.93 9.06 10.03
C CYS A 7 -7.05 7.99 10.73
N PRO A 8 -6.56 6.95 10.02
CA PRO A 8 -5.91 5.79 10.67
C PRO A 8 -4.64 6.16 11.45
N THR A 9 -3.90 7.16 10.97
CA THR A 9 -2.62 7.60 11.55
C THR A 9 -2.76 8.91 12.34
N LYS A 10 -3.99 9.42 12.49
CA LYS A 10 -4.28 10.74 13.09
C LYS A 10 -3.48 11.87 12.42
N ALA A 11 -3.36 11.80 11.10
CA ALA A 11 -2.69 12.83 10.30
C ALA A 11 -3.46 14.15 10.26
N ILE A 12 -4.79 14.13 10.43
CA ILE A 12 -5.60 15.35 10.55
C ILE A 12 -5.58 15.78 12.02
N THR A 13 -4.74 16.76 12.36
CA THR A 13 -4.45 17.14 13.76
C THR A 13 -5.44 18.15 14.32
N ALA A 14 -6.12 18.90 13.45
CA ALA A 14 -7.18 19.85 13.79
C ALA A 14 -8.02 20.14 12.53
N PRO A 15 -9.18 20.82 12.63
CA PRO A 15 -9.90 21.30 11.46
C PRO A 15 -8.97 22.02 10.48
N HIS A 16 -9.00 21.58 9.21
CA HIS A 16 -8.18 22.13 8.12
C HIS A 16 -6.65 22.03 8.31
N ARG A 17 -6.16 21.18 9.23
CA ARG A 17 -4.73 20.93 9.44
C ARG A 17 -4.38 19.47 9.25
N VAL A 18 -3.38 19.20 8.40
CA VAL A 18 -2.89 17.85 8.11
C VAL A 18 -1.38 17.82 8.27
N ASP A 19 -0.86 16.88 9.05
CA ASP A 19 0.56 16.51 9.04
C ASP A 19 0.80 15.48 7.93
N ALA A 20 1.38 15.94 6.82
CA ALA A 20 1.65 15.10 5.65
C ALA A 20 2.55 13.91 5.99
N ARG A 21 3.48 14.03 6.94
CA ARG A 21 4.42 12.96 7.31
C ARG A 21 3.73 11.73 7.92
N ARG A 22 2.51 11.91 8.41
CA ARG A 22 1.65 10.84 8.96
C ARG A 22 0.59 10.38 7.94
N CYS A 23 0.32 11.17 6.90
CA CYS A 23 -0.76 10.90 5.96
C CYS A 23 -0.43 9.70 5.07
N ILE A 24 -1.25 8.64 5.07
CA ILE A 24 -1.04 7.44 4.25
C ILE A 24 -0.95 7.79 2.76
N SER A 25 -1.77 8.74 2.27
CA SER A 25 -1.71 9.18 0.88
C SER A 25 -0.34 9.80 0.54
N TYR A 26 0.21 10.63 1.43
CA TYR A 26 1.57 11.16 1.27
C TYR A 26 2.63 10.04 1.36
N LEU A 27 2.54 9.16 2.36
CA LEU A 27 3.50 8.08 2.57
C LEU A 27 3.60 7.13 1.38
N THR A 28 2.46 6.78 0.79
CA THR A 28 2.39 5.84 -0.34
C THR A 28 2.71 6.49 -1.69
N ILE A 29 2.54 7.81 -1.84
CA ILE A 29 2.66 8.48 -3.13
C ILE A 29 3.87 9.43 -3.23
N GLU A 30 4.07 10.29 -2.24
CA GLU A 30 5.06 11.36 -2.30
C GLU A 30 6.36 11.01 -1.57
N HIS A 31 6.25 10.34 -0.41
CA HIS A 31 7.41 9.95 0.39
C HIS A 31 8.32 9.01 -0.39
N LYS A 32 9.60 9.38 -0.51
CA LYS A 32 10.59 8.61 -1.30
C LYS A 32 11.32 7.55 -0.47
N GLY A 33 11.43 7.76 0.83
CA GLY A 33 12.20 6.91 1.73
C GLY A 33 11.40 5.74 2.30
N PRO A 34 11.97 5.07 3.32
CA PRO A 34 11.29 4.01 4.04
C PRO A 34 10.06 4.56 4.77
N ILE A 35 8.95 3.80 4.73
CA ILE A 35 7.76 4.16 5.51
C ILE A 35 8.10 3.88 6.98
N PRO A 36 7.95 4.85 7.90
CA PRO A 36 8.19 4.62 9.32
C PRO A 36 7.38 3.44 9.85
N GLU A 37 8.00 2.55 10.62
CA GLU A 37 7.36 1.31 11.07
C GLU A 37 6.05 1.55 11.82
N GLU A 38 5.97 2.62 12.62
CA GLU A 38 4.76 3.03 13.36
C GLU A 38 3.52 3.26 12.47
N PHE A 39 3.71 3.52 11.18
CA PHE A 39 2.61 3.73 10.23
C PHE A 39 2.33 2.53 9.32
N ARG A 40 3.23 1.53 9.27
CA ARG A 40 3.10 0.41 8.32
C ARG A 40 1.82 -0.40 8.53
N GLU A 41 1.44 -0.67 9.78
CA GLU A 41 0.21 -1.40 10.08
C GLU A 41 -1.05 -0.62 9.69
N ALA A 42 -1.08 0.69 10.00
CA ALA A 42 -2.23 1.55 9.72
C ALA A 42 -2.50 1.73 8.22
N ILE A 43 -1.53 1.45 7.34
CA ILE A 43 -1.72 1.46 5.89
C ILE A 43 -2.76 0.41 5.46
N GLY A 44 -2.81 -0.74 6.14
CA GLY A 44 -3.71 -1.83 5.80
C GLY A 44 -3.42 -2.39 4.41
N ASP A 45 -4.44 -2.45 3.56
CA ASP A 45 -4.44 -2.98 2.19
C ASP A 45 -4.21 -1.92 1.10
N ARG A 46 -3.86 -0.69 1.48
CA ARG A 46 -3.80 0.47 0.56
C ARG A 46 -2.45 0.55 -0.15
N LEU A 47 -2.41 0.10 -1.41
CA LEU A 47 -1.20 0.15 -2.25
C LEU A 47 -0.82 1.57 -2.69
N TYR A 48 -1.80 2.46 -2.90
CA TYR A 48 -1.57 3.79 -3.47
C TYR A 48 -2.69 4.75 -3.05
N GLY A 49 -2.37 5.75 -2.21
CA GLY A 49 -3.37 6.70 -1.72
C GLY A 49 -4.11 6.20 -0.47
N CYS A 50 -5.04 7.03 0.02
CA CYS A 50 -5.94 6.68 1.11
C CYS A 50 -7.16 7.59 1.08
N ASP A 51 -8.35 7.00 1.05
CA ASP A 51 -9.63 7.71 0.98
C ASP A 51 -10.42 7.66 2.30
N ALA A 52 -9.84 7.15 3.39
CA ALA A 52 -10.55 6.98 4.67
C ALA A 52 -11.20 8.27 5.20
N CYS A 53 -10.59 9.44 4.96
CA CYS A 53 -11.17 10.73 5.35
C CYS A 53 -12.31 11.18 4.42
N LEU A 54 -12.31 10.76 3.15
CA LEU A 54 -13.34 11.03 2.17
C LEU A 54 -14.53 10.07 2.31
N GLU A 55 -14.29 8.80 2.61
CA GLU A 55 -15.32 7.76 2.81
C GLU A 55 -16.30 8.14 3.92
N VAL A 56 -15.82 8.75 5.01
CA VAL A 56 -16.66 9.20 6.13
C VAL A 56 -17.23 10.61 5.95
N CYS A 57 -16.90 11.29 4.85
CA CYS A 57 -17.31 12.68 4.62
C CYS A 57 -18.81 12.74 4.25
N PRO A 58 -19.64 13.49 4.99
CA PRO A 58 -21.09 13.58 4.71
C PRO A 58 -21.40 14.24 3.37
N TRP A 59 -20.45 15.00 2.81
CA TRP A 59 -20.58 15.62 1.48
C TRP A 59 -20.22 14.66 0.36
N ASN A 60 -19.35 13.68 0.63
CA ASN A 60 -18.90 12.72 -0.38
C ASN A 60 -19.90 11.58 -0.61
N ARG A 61 -20.94 11.45 0.23
CA ARG A 61 -22.02 10.45 0.06
C ARG A 61 -22.78 10.54 -1.27
N PHE A 62 -22.66 11.68 -1.96
CA PHE A 62 -23.29 11.93 -3.26
C PHE A 62 -22.36 11.67 -4.44
N ALA A 63 -21.08 11.36 -4.18
CA ALA A 63 -20.12 11.05 -5.23
C ALA A 63 -20.54 9.77 -5.96
N LYS A 64 -20.28 9.75 -7.27
CA LYS A 64 -20.54 8.60 -8.15
C LYS A 64 -19.24 8.25 -8.83
N GLU A 65 -19.03 6.95 -9.08
CA GLU A 65 -17.95 6.51 -9.94
C GLU A 65 -18.04 7.19 -11.30
N SER A 66 -16.89 7.61 -11.80
CA SER A 66 -16.82 8.24 -13.11
C SER A 66 -17.19 7.23 -14.19
N ARG A 67 -17.90 7.69 -15.22
CA ARG A 67 -18.17 6.90 -16.45
C ARG A 67 -17.12 7.11 -17.53
N GLU A 68 -16.14 7.97 -17.26
CA GLU A 68 -15.06 8.30 -18.18
C GLU A 68 -14.08 7.13 -18.25
N ALA A 69 -14.11 6.38 -19.35
CA ALA A 69 -13.26 5.21 -19.58
C ALA A 69 -11.76 5.46 -19.27
N ARG A 70 -11.28 6.68 -19.54
CA ARG A 70 -9.89 7.10 -19.27
C ARG A 70 -9.48 7.07 -17.79
N PHE A 71 -10.43 7.05 -16.85
CA PHE A 71 -10.16 6.99 -15.41
C PHE A 71 -10.24 5.59 -14.83
N HIS A 72 -10.69 4.59 -15.61
CA HIS A 72 -10.70 3.21 -15.14
C HIS A 72 -9.29 2.63 -15.19
N ALA A 73 -8.90 1.95 -14.11
CA ALA A 73 -7.70 1.14 -14.14
C ALA A 73 -7.88 -0.03 -15.12
N ARG A 74 -6.76 -0.48 -15.70
CA ARG A 74 -6.76 -1.58 -16.69
C ARG A 74 -7.17 -2.87 -15.98
N GLU A 75 -8.02 -3.69 -16.60
CA GLU A 75 -8.49 -4.97 -16.05
C GLU A 75 -7.36 -5.87 -15.55
N LEU A 76 -6.23 -5.89 -16.27
CA LEU A 76 -5.03 -6.64 -15.88
C LEU A 76 -4.51 -6.31 -14.47
N VAL A 77 -4.67 -5.07 -14.00
CA VAL A 77 -4.26 -4.68 -12.64
C VAL A 77 -5.16 -5.34 -11.59
N PHE A 78 -6.45 -5.51 -11.89
CA PHE A 78 -7.41 -6.15 -10.98
C PHE A 78 -7.31 -7.68 -10.99
N ALA A 79 -6.72 -8.27 -12.02
CA ALA A 79 -6.49 -9.71 -12.11
C ALA A 79 -5.27 -10.19 -11.30
N MET A 80 -4.36 -9.27 -10.93
CA MET A 80 -3.14 -9.59 -10.18
C MET A 80 -3.39 -9.58 -8.67
N LYS A 81 -2.83 -10.56 -7.97
CA LYS A 81 -2.71 -10.53 -6.51
C LYS A 81 -1.57 -9.57 -6.13
N ALA A 82 -1.60 -9.07 -4.90
CA ALA A 82 -0.57 -8.16 -4.41
C ALA A 82 0.85 -8.74 -4.57
N ARG A 83 1.05 -10.05 -4.31
CA ARG A 83 2.34 -10.71 -4.50
C ARG A 83 2.85 -10.72 -5.94
N ASP A 84 1.96 -10.75 -6.93
CA ASP A 84 2.35 -10.87 -8.34
C ASP A 84 3.10 -9.62 -8.79
N PHE A 85 2.83 -8.47 -8.16
CA PHE A 85 3.56 -7.24 -8.41
C PHE A 85 5.04 -7.31 -8.02
N LEU A 86 5.43 -8.14 -7.04
CA LEU A 86 6.82 -8.25 -6.58
C LEU A 86 7.76 -8.81 -7.67
N ALA A 87 7.22 -9.51 -8.67
CA ALA A 87 7.98 -10.03 -9.80
C ALA A 87 8.23 -9.00 -10.91
N LEU A 88 7.65 -7.79 -10.83
CA LEU A 88 7.84 -6.77 -11.85
C LEU A 88 9.28 -6.25 -11.82
N ASP A 89 9.94 -6.26 -12.97
CA ASP A 89 11.11 -5.42 -13.22
C ASP A 89 10.71 -3.99 -13.63
N ASP A 90 11.70 -3.14 -13.90
CA ASP A 90 11.46 -1.75 -14.26
C ASP A 90 10.70 -1.58 -15.59
N GLU A 91 10.91 -2.46 -16.56
CA GLU A 91 10.25 -2.40 -17.86
C GLU A 91 8.80 -2.84 -17.75
N ALA A 92 8.56 -4.00 -17.15
CA ALA A 92 7.24 -4.54 -16.87
C ALA A 92 6.40 -3.55 -16.04
N PHE A 93 6.98 -2.92 -15.01
CA PHE A 93 6.32 -1.88 -14.23
C PHE A 93 5.89 -0.68 -15.09
N ARG A 94 6.80 -0.16 -15.93
CA ARG A 94 6.51 1.00 -16.80
C ARG A 94 5.44 0.70 -17.83
N THR A 95 5.42 -0.53 -18.34
CA THR A 95 4.43 -1.01 -19.31
C THR A 95 3.07 -1.19 -18.65
N LEU A 96 3.02 -1.83 -17.49
CA LEU A 96 1.78 -2.08 -16.74
C LEU A 96 1.09 -0.77 -16.35
N PHE A 97 1.84 0.15 -15.74
CA PHE A 97 1.32 1.42 -15.25
C PHE A 97 1.40 2.57 -16.27
N SER A 98 1.59 2.29 -17.56
CA SER A 98 1.57 3.32 -18.59
C SER A 98 0.27 4.13 -18.54
N LYS A 99 0.39 5.47 -18.52
CA LYS A 99 -0.71 6.44 -18.36
C LYS A 99 -1.45 6.37 -17.00
N SER A 100 -0.98 5.57 -16.04
CA SER A 100 -1.46 5.56 -14.65
C SER A 100 -0.65 6.53 -13.79
N PRO A 101 -1.26 7.23 -12.82
CA PRO A 101 -0.53 8.04 -11.85
C PRO A 101 0.49 7.23 -11.04
N ILE A 102 0.29 5.91 -10.88
CA ILE A 102 1.23 5.00 -10.19
C ILE A 102 2.61 5.02 -10.87
N LYS A 103 2.69 5.23 -12.19
CA LYS A 103 3.98 5.28 -12.90
C LYS A 103 4.92 6.35 -12.32
N ARG A 104 4.40 7.44 -11.76
CA ARG A 104 5.20 8.51 -11.15
C ARG A 104 5.95 8.04 -9.91
N ILE A 105 5.45 7.00 -9.24
CA ILE A 105 6.10 6.47 -8.04
C ILE A 105 7.28 5.56 -8.33
N LYS A 106 7.37 5.05 -9.56
CA LYS A 106 8.39 4.10 -10.00
C LYS A 106 8.32 2.79 -9.23
N ARG A 107 8.97 1.76 -9.79
CA ARG A 107 8.96 0.41 -9.25
C ARG A 107 9.37 0.33 -7.77
N PRO A 108 10.49 0.95 -7.31
CA PRO A 108 10.91 0.77 -5.91
C PRO A 108 9.86 1.20 -4.88
N ARG A 109 9.24 2.38 -5.07
CA ARG A 109 8.24 2.90 -4.13
C ARG A 109 6.94 2.12 -4.21
N PHE A 110 6.59 1.59 -5.39
CA PHE A 110 5.42 0.73 -5.53
C PHE A 110 5.63 -0.61 -4.83
N LEU A 111 6.75 -1.29 -5.07
CA LEU A 111 7.05 -2.58 -4.42
C LEU A 111 7.24 -2.43 -2.91
N ARG A 112 7.80 -1.32 -2.44
CA ARG A 112 7.78 -0.94 -1.02
C ARG A 112 6.36 -0.97 -0.44
N ASN A 113 5.39 -0.35 -1.13
CA ASN A 113 4.00 -0.34 -0.68
C ASN A 113 3.38 -1.74 -0.73
N VAL A 114 3.67 -2.53 -1.77
CA VAL A 114 3.24 -3.93 -1.89
C VAL A 114 3.73 -4.75 -0.71
N CYS A 115 5.00 -4.62 -0.33
CA CYS A 115 5.55 -5.31 0.82
C CYS A 115 4.81 -4.92 2.11
N VAL A 116 4.51 -3.64 2.33
CA VAL A 116 3.72 -3.21 3.50
C VAL A 116 2.33 -3.83 3.50
N VAL A 117 1.63 -3.80 2.37
CA VAL A 117 0.29 -4.40 2.23
C VAL A 117 0.33 -5.89 2.52
N LEU A 118 1.26 -6.64 1.94
CA LEU A 118 1.43 -8.06 2.21
C LEU A 118 1.84 -8.34 3.66
N GLY A 119 2.66 -7.47 4.26
CA GLY A 119 2.97 -7.56 5.67
C GLY A 119 1.74 -7.40 6.56
N ASN A 120 0.71 -6.66 6.12
CA ASN A 120 -0.55 -6.49 6.85
C ASN A 120 -1.59 -7.59 6.55
N THR A 121 -1.74 -7.99 5.28
CA THR A 121 -2.85 -8.84 4.82
C THR A 121 -2.44 -10.19 4.27
N GLY A 122 -1.16 -10.38 3.99
CA GLY A 122 -0.62 -11.60 3.40
C GLY A 122 -0.59 -12.78 4.36
N ALA A 123 -0.47 -13.96 3.75
CA ALA A 123 -0.47 -15.27 4.37
C ALA A 123 0.80 -16.06 4.04
N ALA A 124 0.86 -17.32 4.48
CA ALA A 124 2.03 -18.18 4.30
C ALA A 124 2.44 -18.31 2.83
N GLU A 125 1.47 -18.37 1.92
CA GLU A 125 1.74 -18.51 0.50
C GLU A 125 2.36 -17.25 -0.17
N ASP A 126 2.37 -16.09 0.50
CA ASP A 126 3.05 -14.86 0.02
C ASP A 126 4.55 -14.85 0.36
N LEU A 127 4.99 -15.68 1.31
CA LEU A 127 6.37 -15.68 1.82
C LEU A 127 7.44 -15.90 0.73
N PRO A 128 7.29 -16.81 -0.25
CA PRO A 128 8.31 -17.00 -1.27
C PRO A 128 8.58 -15.73 -2.11
N ALA A 129 7.51 -15.02 -2.50
CA ALA A 129 7.65 -13.78 -3.27
C ALA A 129 8.31 -12.67 -2.45
N LEU A 130 7.95 -12.56 -1.17
CA LEU A 130 8.59 -11.61 -0.25
C LEU A 130 10.05 -11.95 0.04
N GLN A 131 10.41 -13.23 0.16
CA GLN A 131 11.80 -13.66 0.34
C GLN A 131 12.65 -13.31 -0.87
N GLN A 132 12.11 -13.45 -2.08
CA GLN A 132 12.78 -12.99 -3.29
C GLN A 132 12.95 -11.46 -3.29
N ALA A 133 11.90 -10.72 -2.90
CA ALA A 133 11.96 -9.26 -2.79
C ALA A 133 12.94 -8.78 -1.70
N ALA A 134 13.16 -9.55 -0.63
CA ALA A 134 14.16 -9.28 0.40
C ALA A 134 15.60 -9.33 -0.14
N ALA A 135 15.82 -10.02 -1.27
CA ALA A 135 17.10 -10.07 -1.98
C ALA A 135 17.22 -9.05 -3.12
N ASP A 136 16.25 -8.13 -3.27
CA ASP A 136 16.30 -7.09 -4.30
C ASP A 136 17.51 -6.16 -4.09
N PRO A 137 18.21 -5.73 -5.17
CA PRO A 137 19.33 -4.80 -5.04
C PRO A 137 18.92 -3.41 -4.53
N ASP A 138 17.64 -3.03 -4.60
CA ASP A 138 17.15 -1.79 -4.01
C ASP A 138 16.89 -1.98 -2.51
N PRO A 139 17.64 -1.29 -1.63
CA PRO A 139 17.52 -1.47 -0.17
C PRO A 139 16.14 -1.09 0.36
N LEU A 140 15.41 -0.20 -0.33
CA LEU A 140 14.06 0.19 0.07
C LEU A 140 13.09 -0.98 -0.06
N ILE A 141 13.22 -1.79 -1.11
CA ILE A 141 12.38 -2.98 -1.31
C ILE A 141 12.78 -4.05 -0.30
N ALA A 142 14.08 -4.34 -0.22
CA ALA A 142 14.60 -5.38 0.67
C ALA A 142 14.17 -5.19 2.13
N GLU A 143 14.32 -3.97 2.67
CA GLU A 143 13.93 -3.64 4.05
C GLU A 143 12.43 -3.89 4.32
N HIS A 144 11.55 -3.51 3.40
CA HIS A 144 10.11 -3.65 3.59
C HIS A 144 9.64 -5.09 3.39
N ALA A 145 10.30 -5.83 2.51
CA ALA A 145 10.06 -7.25 2.31
C ALA A 145 10.44 -8.05 3.58
N ASP A 146 11.60 -7.77 4.18
CA ASP A 146 12.02 -8.38 5.45
C ASP A 146 11.03 -8.10 6.59
N TRP A 147 10.56 -6.86 6.69
CA TRP A 147 9.51 -6.50 7.65
C TRP A 147 8.23 -7.31 7.42
N ALA A 148 7.79 -7.43 6.17
CA ALA A 148 6.59 -8.18 5.81
C ALA A 148 6.71 -9.67 6.13
N VAL A 149 7.85 -10.29 5.84
CA VAL A 149 8.16 -11.69 6.20
C VAL A 149 8.06 -11.89 7.71
N LYS A 150 8.66 -10.98 8.51
CA LYS A 150 8.58 -11.04 9.98
C LYS A 150 7.13 -10.93 10.47
N LYS A 151 6.33 -10.02 9.92
CA LYS A 151 4.92 -9.84 10.30
C LYS A 151 4.07 -11.06 9.99
N ILE A 152 4.22 -11.65 8.80
CA ILE A 152 3.49 -12.87 8.42
C ILE A 152 3.88 -14.04 9.32
N ARG A 153 5.19 -14.28 9.53
CA ARG A 153 5.67 -15.35 10.41
C ARG A 153 5.19 -15.18 11.85
N GLY A 154 5.19 -13.95 12.37
CA GLY A 154 4.64 -13.63 13.69
C GLY A 154 3.18 -14.05 13.81
N ARG A 155 2.33 -13.64 12.86
CA ARG A 155 0.91 -14.05 12.85
C ARG A 155 0.72 -15.56 12.76
N LEU A 156 1.52 -16.26 11.95
CA LEU A 156 1.43 -17.72 11.82
C LEU A 156 1.84 -18.45 13.09
N ALA A 157 2.80 -17.91 13.86
CA ALA A 157 3.23 -18.49 15.12
C ALA A 157 2.20 -18.29 16.26
N GLU A 158 1.35 -17.28 16.16
CA GLU A 158 0.28 -17.00 17.12
C GLU A 158 -0.97 -17.88 16.92
N ILE A 159 -1.07 -18.60 15.79
CA ILE A 159 -2.18 -19.54 15.53
C ILE A 159 -1.84 -20.86 16.24
N PRO A 160 -2.58 -21.26 17.30
CA PRO A 160 -2.36 -22.56 17.93
C PRO A 160 -2.67 -23.68 16.91
N PRO A 161 -1.98 -24.84 16.99
CA PRO A 161 -2.25 -25.95 16.09
C PRO A 161 -3.73 -26.36 16.22
N ALA A 162 -4.39 -26.57 15.08
CA ALA A 162 -5.75 -27.08 15.06
C ALA A 162 -5.78 -28.47 15.71
N ASN A 163 -6.59 -28.62 16.76
CA ASN A 163 -6.90 -29.91 17.39
C ASN A 163 -7.71 -30.81 16.46
#